data_AF-A0A401GSS1-F1
#
_entry.id   AF-A0A401GSS1-F1
#
_cell.length_a   1.000
_cell.length_b   1.000
_cell.length_c   1.000
_cell.angle_alpha   90.00
_cell.angle_beta   90.00
_cell.angle_gamma   90.00
#
_symmetry.space_group_name_H-M   'P 1'
#
loop_
_entity.id
_entity.type
_entity.pdbx_description
1 polymer ?
#
loop_
_entity_poly.entity_id
_entity_poly.type
_entity_poly.pdbx_seq_one_letter_code
_entity_poly.pdbx_strand_id
1 'polypeptide(L)'
;MSASTPGVATIIQSSAKHPPILTASKITPAVAHMWENACLQYFKHNDVTNDKKVAKVTGSFQDAIISDWYYNDSDTFDTIMWKDFLAAFHSHFLPKGWDSAVLMQLLCARQKEDESFEDWVLSIEKLNTTLHDMISCLDDACLHAQISANICEDLRFTCNEDEVKTIASFKDWKDKLTQLDTVHMRE
;
A
#
# COMPACT_ATOMS: atom_id res chain seq x y z
N MET A 1 -11.45 13.53 5.04
CA MET A 1 -12.44 12.49 5.42
C MET A 1 -12.43 11.46 4.30
N SER A 2 -11.86 10.28 4.52
CA SER A 2 -11.80 9.25 3.48
C SER A 2 -13.20 8.64 3.32
N ALA A 3 -13.75 8.71 2.12
CA ALA A 3 -15.04 8.08 1.82
C ALA A 3 -14.90 6.56 1.97
N SER A 4 -15.61 5.98 2.95
CA SER A 4 -15.77 4.54 3.08
C SER A 4 -16.57 4.03 1.89
N THR A 5 -15.93 3.29 0.99
CA THR A 5 -16.62 2.58 -0.08
C THR A 5 -17.57 1.54 0.54
N PRO A 6 -18.87 1.55 0.21
CA PRO A 6 -19.81 0.58 0.77
C PRO A 6 -19.32 -0.86 0.52
N GLY A 7 -19.16 -1.64 1.58
CA GLY A 7 -18.79 -3.07 1.52
C GLY A 7 -17.29 -3.39 1.60
N VAL A 8 -16.42 -2.42 1.84
CA VAL A 8 -14.98 -2.62 2.10
C VAL A 8 -14.67 -2.38 3.57
N ALA A 9 -13.86 -3.25 4.17
CA ALA A 9 -13.42 -3.10 5.56
C ALA A 9 -12.55 -1.84 5.74
N THR A 10 -12.52 -1.32 6.96
CA THR A 10 -11.80 -0.11 7.34
C THR A 10 -11.03 -0.31 8.63
N ILE A 11 -10.03 0.53 8.86
CA ILE A 11 -9.21 0.50 10.07
C ILE A 11 -9.64 1.62 10.99
N ILE A 12 -10.02 1.27 12.22
CA ILE A 12 -10.35 2.24 13.26
C ILE A 12 -9.27 2.17 14.35
N GLN A 13 -8.62 3.29 14.61
CA GLN A 13 -7.65 3.41 15.71
C GLN A 13 -7.75 4.79 16.34
N SER A 14 -8.35 4.88 17.52
CA SER A 14 -8.55 6.15 18.24
C SER A 14 -7.26 6.68 18.87
N SER A 15 -6.28 5.80 19.16
CA SER A 15 -4.95 6.18 19.61
C SER A 15 -3.96 5.04 19.41
N ALA A 16 -2.65 5.36 19.37
CA ALA A 16 -1.58 4.37 19.27
C ALA A 16 -1.47 3.43 20.51
N LYS A 17 -2.21 3.69 21.59
CA LYS A 17 -2.25 2.83 22.78
C LYS A 17 -3.17 1.62 22.63
N HIS A 18 -4.07 1.66 21.66
CA HIS A 18 -5.01 0.57 21.40
C HIS A 18 -4.65 -0.14 20.10
N PRO A 19 -4.82 -1.48 20.05
CA PRO A 19 -4.68 -2.22 18.80
C PRO A 19 -5.65 -1.67 17.75
N PRO A 20 -5.24 -1.65 16.47
CA PRO A 20 -6.12 -1.21 15.40
C PRO A 20 -7.26 -2.21 15.21
N ILE A 21 -8.46 -1.67 15.04
CA ILE A 21 -9.67 -2.45 14.81
C ILE A 21 -9.85 -2.62 13.30
N LEU A 22 -9.97 -3.88 12.86
CA LEU A 22 -10.37 -4.21 11.50
C LEU A 22 -11.88 -4.43 11.46
N THR A 23 -12.61 -3.53 10.81
CA THR A 23 -14.08 -3.59 10.76
C THR A 23 -14.59 -4.73 9.88
N ALA A 24 -15.84 -5.15 10.12
CA ALA A 24 -16.47 -6.22 9.37
C ALA A 24 -16.83 -5.77 7.95
N SER A 25 -16.19 -6.38 6.94
CA SER A 25 -16.49 -6.27 5.50
C SER A 25 -15.39 -6.95 4.68
N LYS A 26 -15.46 -6.87 3.34
CA LYS A 26 -14.43 -7.42 2.46
C LYS A 26 -13.06 -6.77 2.73
N ILE A 27 -12.06 -7.61 2.99
CA ILE A 27 -10.65 -7.20 3.08
C ILE A 27 -10.09 -7.10 1.66
N THR A 28 -9.57 -5.93 1.30
CA THR A 28 -8.79 -5.73 0.07
C THR A 28 -7.30 -5.69 0.40
N PRO A 29 -6.40 -5.85 -0.59
CA PRO A 29 -4.96 -5.71 -0.36
C PRO A 29 -4.59 -4.38 0.31
N ALA A 30 -5.20 -3.27 -0.12
CA ALA A 30 -4.99 -1.96 0.49
C ALA A 30 -5.42 -1.92 1.97
N VAL A 31 -6.55 -2.54 2.31
CA VAL A 31 -7.02 -2.62 3.70
C VAL A 31 -6.11 -3.50 4.55
N ALA A 32 -5.67 -4.65 4.03
CA ALA A 32 -4.72 -5.52 4.72
C ALA A 32 -3.41 -4.79 5.02
N HIS A 33 -2.85 -4.11 4.03
CA HIS A 33 -1.64 -3.30 4.19
C HIS A 33 -1.83 -2.13 5.19
N MET A 34 -2.97 -1.44 5.13
CA MET A 34 -3.29 -0.38 6.11
C MET A 34 -3.40 -0.93 7.53
N TRP A 35 -4.02 -2.10 7.71
CA TRP A 35 -4.12 -2.77 9.00
C TRP A 35 -2.74 -3.16 9.53
N GLU A 36 -1.92 -3.78 8.69
CA GLU A 36 -0.55 -4.17 9.01
C GLU A 36 0.27 -2.96 9.49
N ASN A 37 0.25 -1.85 8.75
CA ASN A 37 0.94 -0.62 9.15
C ASN A 37 0.46 -0.09 10.50
N ALA A 38 -0.84 -0.10 10.75
CA ALA A 38 -1.40 0.33 12.03
C ALA A 38 -0.98 -0.62 13.18
N CYS A 39 -0.87 -1.93 12.91
CA CYS A 39 -0.35 -2.92 13.85
C CYS A 39 1.12 -2.66 14.17
N LEU A 40 1.96 -2.41 13.16
CA LEU A 40 3.37 -2.08 13.35
C LEU A 40 3.56 -0.81 14.19
N GLN A 41 2.75 0.23 13.96
CA GLN A 41 2.75 1.45 14.77
C GLN A 41 2.35 1.15 16.22
N TYR A 42 1.29 0.37 16.43
CA TYR A 42 0.86 -0.07 17.76
C TYR A 42 1.97 -0.87 18.47
N PHE A 43 2.62 -1.82 17.80
CA PHE A 43 3.69 -2.61 18.39
C PHE A 43 4.87 -1.76 18.81
N LYS A 44 5.28 -0.81 17.97
CA LYS A 44 6.37 0.12 18.27
C LYS A 44 6.02 1.04 19.43
N HIS A 45 4.78 1.55 19.49
CA HIS A 45 4.37 2.46 20.55
C HIS A 45 4.24 1.81 21.92
N ASN A 46 3.90 0.52 21.96
CA ASN A 46 3.63 -0.22 23.21
C ASN A 46 4.69 -1.26 23.54
N ASP A 47 5.86 -1.21 22.88
CA ASP A 47 6.98 -2.14 23.07
C ASP A 47 6.55 -3.62 23.05
N VAL A 48 5.68 -3.97 22.10
CA VAL A 48 5.12 -5.32 22.01
C VAL A 48 6.20 -6.29 21.55
N THR A 49 6.48 -7.29 22.38
CA THR A 49 7.46 -8.34 22.09
C THR A 49 6.99 -9.22 20.93
N ASN A 50 7.94 -9.77 20.16
CA ASN A 50 7.64 -10.51 18.93
C ASN A 50 6.67 -11.68 19.15
N ASP A 51 6.81 -12.40 20.26
CA ASP A 51 5.97 -13.52 20.70
C ASP A 51 4.53 -13.11 21.07
N LYS A 52 4.26 -11.80 21.24
CA LYS A 52 2.94 -11.29 21.64
C LYS A 52 2.25 -10.51 20.54
N LYS A 53 2.91 -10.27 19.40
CA LYS A 53 2.38 -9.40 18.33
C LYS A 53 1.03 -9.89 17.83
N VAL A 54 0.93 -11.18 17.49
CA VAL A 54 -0.30 -11.79 16.96
C VAL A 54 -1.45 -11.66 17.96
N ALA A 55 -1.31 -12.27 19.13
CA ALA A 55 -2.31 -12.25 20.19
C ALA A 55 -2.81 -10.84 20.59
N LYS A 56 -1.96 -9.82 20.47
CA LYS A 56 -2.31 -8.45 20.86
C LYS A 56 -3.27 -7.74 19.90
N VAL A 57 -3.32 -8.12 18.63
CA VAL A 57 -4.11 -7.41 17.61
C VAL A 57 -5.31 -8.22 17.13
N THR A 58 -5.26 -9.55 17.21
CA THR A 58 -6.33 -10.45 16.73
C THR A 58 -7.63 -10.32 17.51
N GLY A 59 -7.56 -9.94 18.80
CA GLY A 59 -8.76 -9.62 19.59
C GLY A 59 -9.53 -8.37 19.11
N SER A 60 -9.02 -7.64 18.12
CA SER A 60 -9.64 -6.42 17.56
C SER A 60 -10.30 -6.64 16.19
N PHE A 61 -10.45 -7.89 15.76
CA PHE A 61 -11.25 -8.23 14.58
C PHE A 61 -12.75 -8.08 14.91
N GLN A 62 -13.48 -7.31 14.09
CA GLN A 62 -14.94 -7.19 14.23
C GLN A 62 -15.72 -8.20 13.40
N ASP A 63 -15.10 -8.74 12.34
CA ASP A 63 -15.73 -9.78 11.53
C ASP A 63 -15.69 -11.12 12.28
N ALA A 64 -16.86 -11.75 12.42
CA ALA A 64 -16.98 -13.03 13.10
C ALA A 64 -16.24 -14.15 12.37
N ILE A 65 -16.15 -14.10 11.03
CA ILE A 65 -15.44 -15.10 10.23
C ILE A 65 -13.93 -14.99 10.47
N ILE A 66 -13.40 -13.76 10.51
CA ILE A 66 -11.96 -13.54 10.78
C ILE A 66 -11.63 -13.95 12.22
N SER A 67 -12.51 -13.60 13.16
CA SER A 67 -12.35 -13.97 14.56
C SER A 67 -12.35 -15.49 14.74
N ASP A 68 -13.32 -16.19 14.15
CA ASP A 68 -13.45 -17.65 14.20
C ASP A 68 -12.23 -18.34 13.57
N TRP A 69 -11.76 -17.86 12.41
CA TRP A 69 -10.54 -18.35 11.77
C TRP A 69 -9.34 -18.30 12.71
N TYR A 70 -9.17 -17.20 13.45
CA TYR A 70 -8.08 -17.08 14.43
C TYR A 70 -8.31 -17.99 15.64
N TYR A 71 -9.50 -17.94 16.28
CA TYR A 71 -9.76 -18.68 17.51
C TYR A 71 -9.77 -20.21 17.33
N ASN A 72 -10.06 -20.70 16.12
CA ASN A 72 -9.98 -22.12 15.82
C ASN A 72 -8.56 -22.68 15.86
N ASP A 73 -7.52 -21.83 15.73
CA ASP A 73 -6.12 -22.25 15.73
C ASP A 73 -5.22 -21.24 16.49
N SER A 74 -5.76 -20.60 17.52
CA SER A 74 -5.08 -19.50 18.23
C SER A 74 -3.78 -19.97 18.88
N ASP A 75 -3.75 -21.21 19.41
CA ASP A 75 -2.56 -21.81 19.99
C ASP A 75 -1.41 -21.90 18.97
N THR A 76 -1.71 -22.21 17.71
CA THR A 76 -0.71 -22.23 16.64
C THR A 76 -0.32 -20.80 16.24
N PHE A 77 -1.31 -19.94 15.98
CA PHE A 77 -1.06 -18.57 15.52
C PHE A 77 -0.27 -17.72 16.52
N ASP A 78 -0.45 -17.93 17.82
CA ASP A 78 0.27 -17.18 18.85
C ASP A 78 1.74 -17.62 19.00
N THR A 79 2.13 -18.75 18.41
CA THR A 79 3.52 -19.25 18.48
C THR A 79 4.37 -18.89 17.27
N ILE A 80 3.75 -18.51 16.15
CA ILE A 80 4.47 -18.16 14.92
C ILE A 80 4.90 -16.70 14.91
N MET A 81 5.86 -16.38 14.04
CA MET A 81 6.31 -15.02 13.88
C MET A 81 5.25 -14.17 13.18
N TRP A 82 5.23 -12.88 13.50
CA TRP A 82 4.33 -11.90 12.87
C TRP A 82 4.28 -12.00 11.33
N LYS A 83 5.43 -12.17 10.68
CA LYS A 83 5.54 -12.34 9.22
C LYS A 83 4.80 -13.58 8.70
N ASP A 84 4.85 -14.68 9.46
CA ASP A 84 4.27 -15.96 9.06
C ASP A 84 2.75 -15.92 9.29
N PHE A 85 2.32 -15.23 10.35
CA PHE A 85 0.91 -14.91 10.57
C PHE A 85 0.34 -14.04 9.44
N LEU A 86 1.04 -12.99 9.02
CA LEU A 86 0.61 -12.15 7.90
C LEU A 86 0.51 -12.93 6.59
N ALA A 87 1.46 -13.83 6.32
CA ALA A 87 1.39 -14.71 5.16
C ALA A 87 0.14 -15.61 5.20
N ALA A 88 -0.17 -16.19 6.36
CA ALA A 88 -1.39 -16.98 6.56
C ALA A 88 -2.66 -16.13 6.39
N PHE A 89 -2.68 -14.93 6.97
CA PHE A 89 -3.79 -13.98 6.86
C PHE A 89 -4.03 -13.57 5.40
N HIS A 90 -2.98 -13.15 4.67
CA HIS A 90 -3.08 -12.81 3.25
C HIS A 90 -3.54 -13.99 2.41
N SER A 91 -3.01 -15.19 2.66
CA SER A 91 -3.40 -16.39 1.92
C SER A 91 -4.87 -16.79 2.16
N HIS A 92 -5.45 -16.46 3.31
CA HIS A 92 -6.81 -16.84 3.65
C HIS A 92 -7.84 -15.81 3.17
N PHE A 93 -7.55 -14.51 3.33
CA PHE A 93 -8.54 -13.45 3.11
C PHE A 93 -8.35 -12.66 1.81
N LEU A 94 -7.19 -12.73 1.16
CA LEU A 94 -6.98 -12.08 -0.13
C LEU A 94 -7.18 -13.07 -1.29
N PRO A 95 -7.68 -12.61 -2.46
CA PRO A 95 -7.78 -13.45 -3.64
C PRO A 95 -6.42 -14.04 -4.03
N LYS A 96 -6.42 -15.27 -4.54
CA LYS A 96 -5.21 -15.86 -5.11
C LYS A 96 -4.65 -14.97 -6.23
N GLY A 97 -3.36 -14.65 -6.15
CA GLY A 97 -2.69 -13.77 -7.12
C GLY A 97 -3.03 -12.29 -6.97
N TRP A 98 -3.50 -11.86 -5.79
CA TRP A 98 -3.81 -10.46 -5.51
C TRP A 98 -2.61 -9.52 -5.77
N ASP A 99 -1.41 -9.97 -5.45
CA ASP A 99 -0.15 -9.26 -5.62
C ASP A 99 0.16 -9.02 -7.10
N SER A 100 -0.01 -10.06 -7.91
CA SER A 100 0.10 -9.99 -9.37
C SER A 100 -0.96 -9.06 -9.97
N ALA A 101 -2.18 -9.07 -9.42
CA ALA A 101 -3.26 -8.19 -9.86
C ALA A 101 -2.99 -6.72 -9.52
N VAL A 102 -2.39 -6.42 -8.35
CA VAL A 102 -1.98 -5.06 -7.96
C VAL A 102 -0.80 -4.60 -8.80
N LEU A 103 0.21 -5.45 -9.01
CA LEU A 103 1.33 -5.15 -9.90
C LEU A 103 0.85 -4.86 -11.33
N MET A 104 -0.07 -5.65 -11.86
CA MET A 104 -0.64 -5.41 -13.18
C MET A 104 -1.43 -4.09 -13.26
N GLN A 105 -2.16 -3.71 -12.20
CA GLN A 105 -2.79 -2.39 -12.13
C GLN A 105 -1.75 -1.27 -12.17
N LEU A 106 -0.63 -1.42 -11.45
CA LEU A 106 0.49 -0.48 -11.45
C LEU A 106 1.11 -0.39 -12.86
N LEU A 107 1.41 -1.53 -13.48
CA LEU A 107 2.05 -1.59 -14.81
C LEU A 107 1.15 -1.04 -15.94
N CYS A 108 -0.17 -1.13 -15.78
CA CYS A 108 -1.15 -0.61 -16.74
C CYS A 108 -1.58 0.83 -16.45
N ALA A 109 -1.18 1.42 -15.32
CA ALA A 109 -1.53 2.80 -14.98
C ALA A 109 -0.86 3.77 -15.95
N ARG A 110 -1.67 4.59 -16.60
CA ARG A 110 -1.24 5.66 -17.53
C ARG A 110 -1.76 6.99 -17.04
N GLN A 111 -0.93 8.02 -17.13
CA GLN A 111 -1.37 9.37 -16.86
C GLN A 111 -2.41 9.76 -17.89
N LYS A 112 -3.52 10.34 -17.45
CA LYS A 112 -4.48 10.96 -18.36
C LYS A 112 -4.06 12.40 -18.68
N GLU A 113 -4.47 12.91 -19.83
CA GLU A 113 -4.16 14.29 -20.25
C GLU A 113 -4.70 15.35 -19.27
N ASP A 114 -5.79 15.05 -18.55
CA ASP A 114 -6.41 15.94 -17.55
C ASP A 114 -5.98 15.65 -16.10
N GLU A 115 -5.04 14.72 -15.90
CA GLU A 115 -4.56 14.30 -14.58
C GLU A 115 -3.18 14.88 -14.30
N SER A 116 -3.03 15.53 -13.13
CA SER A 116 -1.72 16.04 -12.71
C SER A 116 -0.71 14.91 -12.55
N PHE A 117 0.55 15.19 -12.89
CA PHE A 117 1.65 14.25 -12.72
C PHE A 117 1.78 13.81 -11.26
N GLU A 118 1.61 14.75 -10.32
CA GLU A 118 1.70 14.49 -8.88
C GLU A 118 0.63 13.50 -8.41
N ASP A 119 -0.63 13.72 -8.76
CA ASP A 119 -1.74 12.84 -8.35
C ASP A 119 -1.60 11.44 -8.96
N TRP A 120 -1.22 11.38 -10.24
CA TRP A 120 -1.02 10.12 -10.94
C TRP A 120 0.13 9.31 -10.34
N VAL A 121 1.30 9.94 -10.13
CA VAL A 121 2.45 9.25 -9.51
C VAL A 121 2.14 8.82 -8.09
N LEU A 122 1.44 9.65 -7.31
CA LEU A 122 0.96 9.26 -5.97
C LEU A 122 0.05 8.01 -6.04
N SER A 123 -0.76 7.86 -7.08
CA SER A 123 -1.58 6.66 -7.29
C SER A 123 -0.72 5.41 -7.55
N ILE A 124 0.34 5.53 -8.35
CA ILE A 124 1.32 4.47 -8.60
C ILE A 124 2.05 4.08 -7.32
N GLU A 125 2.51 5.06 -6.54
CA GLU A 125 3.22 4.81 -5.28
C GLU A 125 2.32 4.14 -4.24
N LYS A 126 1.02 4.48 -4.20
CA LYS A 126 0.03 3.78 -3.35
C LYS A 126 -0.14 2.31 -3.74
N LEU A 127 -0.16 2.01 -5.04
CA LEU A 127 -0.19 0.61 -5.52
C LEU A 127 1.09 -0.11 -5.13
N ASN A 128 2.26 0.49 -5.33
CA ASN A 128 3.54 -0.13 -4.99
C ASN A 128 3.69 -0.36 -3.49
N THR A 129 3.21 0.58 -2.67
CA THR A 129 3.21 0.47 -1.21
C THR A 129 2.36 -0.71 -0.73
N THR A 130 1.28 -1.05 -1.44
CA THR A 130 0.46 -2.24 -1.15
C THR A 130 1.22 -3.55 -1.40
N LEU A 131 2.27 -3.51 -2.21
CA LEU A 131 3.16 -4.64 -2.50
C LEU A 131 4.38 -4.70 -1.57
N HIS A 132 4.44 -3.87 -0.52
CA HIS A 132 5.57 -3.87 0.41
C HIS A 132 5.87 -5.27 0.95
N ASP A 133 7.16 -5.60 1.07
CA ASP A 133 7.68 -6.92 1.44
C ASP A 133 7.31 -8.09 0.50
N MET A 134 6.64 -7.82 -0.64
CA MET A 134 6.41 -8.79 -1.71
C MET A 134 7.51 -8.70 -2.77
N ILE A 135 7.79 -9.82 -3.44
CA ILE A 135 8.75 -9.89 -4.57
C ILE A 135 8.30 -8.99 -5.74
N SER A 136 7.00 -8.71 -5.83
CA SER A 136 6.39 -7.86 -6.85
C SER A 136 6.54 -6.35 -6.58
N CYS A 137 7.06 -5.94 -5.42
CA CYS A 137 7.35 -4.53 -5.13
C CYS A 137 8.42 -3.99 -6.08
N LEU A 138 8.15 -2.88 -6.75
CA LEU A 138 9.10 -2.22 -7.63
C LEU A 138 10.05 -1.33 -6.81
N ASP A 139 11.33 -1.37 -7.14
CA ASP A 139 12.31 -0.40 -6.64
C ASP A 139 12.22 0.93 -7.40
N ASP A 140 12.98 1.93 -6.94
CA ASP A 140 13.00 3.27 -7.52
C ASP A 140 13.36 3.27 -9.01
N ALA A 141 14.25 2.38 -9.46
CA ALA A 141 14.65 2.30 -10.86
C ALA A 141 13.52 1.72 -11.73
N CYS A 142 12.84 0.69 -11.24
CA CYS A 142 11.67 0.11 -11.90
C CYS A 142 10.49 1.09 -11.92
N LEU A 143 10.25 1.82 -10.82
CA LEU A 143 9.22 2.87 -10.77
C LEU A 143 9.52 4.00 -11.76
N HIS A 144 10.76 4.47 -11.80
CA HIS A 144 11.20 5.48 -12.77
C HIS A 144 10.93 5.06 -14.22
N ALA A 145 11.33 3.83 -14.57
CA ALA A 145 11.11 3.28 -15.90
C ALA A 145 9.61 3.15 -16.24
N GLN A 146 8.81 2.67 -15.28
CA GLN A 146 7.37 2.50 -15.45
C GLN A 146 6.62 3.82 -15.63
N ILE A 147 6.95 4.83 -14.82
CA ILE A 147 6.36 6.16 -14.91
C ILE A 147 6.78 6.81 -16.23
N SER A 148 8.07 6.77 -16.59
CA SER A 148 8.57 7.32 -17.86
C SER A 148 7.90 6.69 -19.09
N ALA A 149 7.52 5.41 -19.02
CA ALA A 149 6.86 4.70 -20.11
C ALA A 149 5.36 5.03 -20.27
N ASN A 150 4.70 5.55 -19.23
CA ASN A 150 3.25 5.71 -19.17
C ASN A 150 2.78 7.13 -18.82
N ILE A 151 3.72 8.09 -18.76
CA ILE A 151 3.45 9.53 -18.65
C ILE A 151 2.72 10.03 -19.91
N CYS A 152 1.93 11.10 -19.80
CA CYS A 152 1.21 11.66 -20.94
C CYS A 152 2.16 12.19 -22.03
N GLU A 153 1.65 12.38 -23.26
CA GLU A 153 2.51 12.75 -24.39
C GLU A 153 3.20 14.10 -24.17
N ASP A 154 2.51 15.07 -23.58
CA ASP A 154 3.03 16.42 -23.34
C ASP A 154 4.25 16.41 -22.42
N LEU A 155 4.17 15.71 -21.29
CA LEU A 155 5.29 15.58 -20.34
C LEU A 155 6.39 14.61 -20.81
N ARG A 156 6.08 13.72 -21.76
CA ARG A 156 7.05 12.76 -22.27
C ARG A 156 8.22 13.45 -22.97
N PHE A 157 7.98 14.57 -23.65
CA PHE A 157 9.04 15.35 -24.27
C PHE A 157 9.96 15.96 -23.20
N THR A 158 9.37 16.58 -22.19
CA THR A 158 10.07 17.15 -21.04
C THR A 158 10.93 16.12 -20.30
N CYS A 159 10.42 14.90 -20.13
CA CYS A 159 11.16 13.80 -19.50
C CYS A 159 12.44 13.41 -20.26
N ASN A 160 12.47 13.62 -21.58
CA ASN A 160 13.62 13.31 -22.44
C ASN A 160 14.64 14.45 -22.56
N GLU A 161 14.35 15.62 -22.01
CA GLU A 161 15.31 16.73 -21.96
C GLU A 161 16.50 16.38 -21.05
N ASP A 162 17.70 16.78 -21.43
CA ASP A 162 18.93 16.43 -20.70
C ASP A 162 18.89 16.91 -19.23
N GLU A 163 18.23 18.03 -18.96
CA GLU A 163 18.05 18.58 -17.61
C GLU A 163 17.23 17.67 -16.69
N VAL A 164 16.31 16.87 -17.24
CA VAL A 164 15.45 15.95 -16.47
C VAL A 164 16.01 14.53 -16.52
N LYS A 165 16.42 14.08 -17.70
CA LYS A 165 16.90 12.71 -17.96
C LYS A 165 18.16 12.34 -17.17
N THR A 166 19.00 13.33 -16.84
CA THR A 166 20.26 13.09 -16.11
C THR A 166 20.08 13.05 -14.60
N ILE A 167 18.88 13.31 -14.08
CA ILE A 167 18.59 13.26 -12.65
C ILE A 167 18.56 11.80 -12.18
N ALA A 168 19.57 11.40 -11.41
CA ALA A 168 19.71 10.03 -10.91
C ALA A 168 18.77 9.71 -9.73
N SER A 169 18.45 10.72 -8.92
CA SER A 169 17.58 10.57 -7.75
C SER A 169 16.12 10.50 -8.19
N PHE A 170 15.44 9.40 -7.89
CA PHE A 170 14.03 9.23 -8.22
C PHE A 170 13.18 10.36 -7.62
N LYS A 171 13.48 10.77 -6.39
CA LYS A 171 12.81 11.89 -5.73
C LYS A 171 13.02 13.21 -6.48
N ASP A 172 14.27 13.57 -6.76
CA ASP A 172 14.57 14.86 -7.38
C ASP A 172 14.02 14.91 -8.82
N TRP A 173 13.98 13.76 -9.50
CA TRP A 173 13.39 13.61 -10.83
C TRP A 173 11.87 13.86 -10.79
N LYS A 174 11.16 13.26 -9.83
CA LYS A 174 9.72 13.52 -9.63
C LYS A 174 9.46 14.98 -9.30
N ASP A 175 10.22 15.56 -8.36
CA ASP A 175 10.03 16.94 -7.92
C ASP A 175 10.18 17.92 -9.10
N LYS A 176 11.18 17.69 -9.98
CA LYS A 176 11.39 18.48 -11.20
C LYS A 176 10.22 18.33 -12.18
N LEU A 177 9.73 17.12 -12.44
CA LEU A 177 8.61 16.90 -13.35
C LEU A 177 7.30 17.49 -12.82
N THR A 178 7.01 17.35 -11.52
CA THR A 178 5.85 17.99 -10.88
C THR A 178 5.88 19.51 -11.05
N GLN A 179 7.07 20.12 -10.91
CA GLN A 179 7.23 21.57 -11.13
C GLN A 179 6.89 21.97 -12.56
N LEU A 180 7.36 21.20 -13.56
CA LEU A 180 7.14 21.48 -14.98
C LEU A 180 5.67 21.26 -15.38
N ASP A 181 5.06 20.17 -14.92
CA ASP A 181 3.64 19.89 -15.11
C ASP A 181 2.75 21.00 -14.54
N THR A 182 3.06 21.47 -13.32
CA THR A 182 2.32 22.56 -12.68
C THR A 182 2.39 23.87 -13.48
N VAL A 183 3.50 24.13 -14.18
CA VAL A 183 3.62 25.30 -15.07
C VAL A 183 2.75 25.11 -16.31
N HIS A 184 2.83 23.95 -16.96
CA HIS A 184 2.06 23.63 -18.16
C HIS A 184 0.55 23.66 -17.92
N MET A 185 0.08 23.11 -16.80
CA MET A 185 -1.35 23.07 -16.45
C MET A 185 -1.97 24.44 -16.12
N ARG A 186 -1.16 25.51 -16.01
CA ARG A 186 -1.63 26.88 -15.72
C ARG A 186 -1.72 27.75 -16.97
N GLU A 187 -1.19 27.29 -18.10
CA GLU A 187 -1.23 27.99 -19.39
C GLU A 187 -2.48 27.62 -20.20
#